data_AF-A0A9X1F3D3-F1
#
_entry.id   AF-A0A9X1F3D3-F1
#
_cell.length_a   1.000
_cell.length_b   1.000
_cell.length_c   1.000
_cell.angle_alpha   90.00
_cell.angle_beta   90.00
_cell.angle_gamma   90.00
#
_symmetry.space_group_name_H-M   'P 1'
#
loop_
_entity.id
_entity.type
_entity.pdbx_description
1 polymer ?
#
loop_
_entity_poly.entity_id
_entity_poly.type
_entity_poly.pdbx_seq_one_letter_code
_entity_poly.pdbx_strand_id
1 'polypeptide(L)'
;MKRKLAIAISGIFLVTGLIRVGVGAIVISESTGWWQLGGEAALAVAETQQFIGDASTNLVGFTPFSYFVFLLFMGAIVSVGAIAQMRRKSWGLALIGTYLCCHAFLFLNFMTINPKIGLLALASLLALILAWANKDSASRREPSPL
;
A
#
# COMPACT_ATOMS: atom_id res chain seq x y z
N MET A 1 1.28 26.47 -0.64
CA MET A 1 2.06 25.45 0.11
C MET A 1 1.35 24.08 0.14
N LYS A 2 0.05 24.01 0.50
CA LYS A 2 -0.74 22.76 0.55
C LYS A 2 -0.64 21.87 -0.71
N ARG A 3 -0.54 22.46 -1.91
CA ARG A 3 -0.32 21.72 -3.17
C ARG A 3 1.03 20.99 -3.23
N LYS A 4 2.13 21.66 -2.87
CA LYS A 4 3.46 21.04 -2.87
C LYS A 4 3.51 19.89 -1.85
N LEU A 5 2.87 20.09 -0.69
CA LEU A 5 2.71 19.06 0.34
C LEU A 5 1.91 17.85 -0.18
N ALA A 6 0.75 18.06 -0.79
CA ALA A 6 -0.06 16.96 -1.33
C ALA A 6 0.69 16.14 -2.41
N ILE A 7 1.46 16.81 -3.28
CA ILE A 7 2.30 16.14 -4.28
C ILE A 7 3.43 15.36 -3.60
N ALA A 8 4.09 15.93 -2.60
CA ALA A 8 5.16 15.25 -1.85
C ALA A 8 4.64 13.99 -1.15
N ILE A 9 3.51 14.08 -0.45
CA ILE A 9 2.88 12.94 0.22
C ILE A 9 2.46 11.88 -0.80
N SER A 10 1.85 12.30 -1.92
CA SER A 10 1.50 11.37 -3.01
C SER A 10 2.75 10.72 -3.60
N GLY A 11 3.88 11.43 -3.68
CA GLY A 11 5.16 10.87 -4.12
C GLY A 11 5.66 9.76 -3.19
N ILE A 12 5.55 9.94 -1.87
CA ILE A 12 5.90 8.90 -0.88
C ILE A 12 5.01 7.67 -1.06
N PHE A 13 3.69 7.85 -1.20
CA PHE A 13 2.76 6.76 -1.48
C PHE A 13 3.05 6.05 -2.81
N LEU A 14 3.46 6.81 -3.83
CA LEU A 14 3.80 6.25 -5.13
C LEU A 14 5.06 5.38 -5.06
N VAL A 15 6.14 5.89 -4.45
CA VAL A 15 7.39 5.13 -4.29
C VAL A 15 7.15 3.86 -3.49
N THR A 16 6.43 3.95 -2.36
CA THR A 16 6.10 2.78 -1.54
C THR A 16 5.25 1.76 -2.29
N GLY A 17 4.29 2.21 -3.10
CA GLY A 17 3.50 1.34 -3.97
C GLY A 17 4.31 0.65 -5.05
N LEU A 18 5.17 1.39 -5.74
CA LEU A 18 6.01 0.85 -6.83
C LEU A 18 7.01 -0.18 -6.31
N ILE A 19 7.60 0.03 -5.12
CA ILE A 19 8.45 -0.96 -4.46
C ILE A 19 7.65 -2.25 -4.21
N ARG A 20 6.42 -2.15 -3.68
CA ARG A 20 5.58 -3.33 -3.44
C ARG A 20 5.21 -4.08 -4.72
N VAL A 21 4.90 -3.35 -5.80
CA VAL A 21 4.62 -3.95 -7.10
C VAL A 21 5.86 -4.66 -7.63
N GLY A 22 7.02 -4.01 -7.61
CA GLY A 22 8.27 -4.58 -8.10
C GLY A 22 8.69 -5.83 -7.32
N VAL A 23 8.78 -5.72 -5.99
CA VAL A 23 9.12 -6.85 -5.11
C VAL A 23 8.09 -7.96 -5.23
N GLY A 24 6.79 -7.63 -5.19
CA GLY A 24 5.72 -8.63 -5.35
C GLY A 24 5.80 -9.37 -6.67
N ALA A 25 6.03 -8.67 -7.78
CA ALA A 25 6.12 -9.28 -9.11
C ALA A 25 7.34 -10.20 -9.24
N ILE A 26 8.50 -9.74 -8.76
CA ILE A 26 9.75 -10.53 -8.73
C ILE A 26 9.53 -11.82 -7.93
N VAL A 27 8.98 -11.71 -6.74
CA VAL A 27 8.80 -12.85 -5.84
C VAL A 27 7.73 -13.82 -6.35
N ILE A 28 6.65 -13.32 -6.94
CA ILE A 28 5.65 -14.17 -7.61
C ILE A 28 6.28 -14.92 -8.77
N SER A 29 7.11 -14.26 -9.57
CA SER A 29 7.81 -14.87 -10.70
C SER A 29 8.76 -15.99 -10.26
N GLU A 30 9.47 -15.79 -9.14
CA GLU A 30 10.31 -16.82 -8.52
C GLU A 30 9.44 -17.99 -8.02
N SER A 31 8.35 -17.71 -7.31
CA SER A 31 7.47 -18.74 -6.73
C SER A 31 6.74 -19.60 -7.76
N THR A 32 6.52 -19.08 -8.97
CA THR A 32 5.86 -19.78 -10.08
C THR A 32 6.84 -20.51 -10.99
N GLY A 33 8.14 -20.34 -10.77
CA GLY A 33 9.19 -20.88 -11.62
C GLY A 33 9.27 -20.24 -13.01
N TRP A 34 8.57 -19.13 -13.26
CA TRP A 34 8.59 -18.43 -14.54
C TRP A 34 9.94 -17.76 -14.80
N TRP A 35 10.57 -17.25 -13.74
CA TRP A 35 11.91 -16.69 -13.78
C TRP A 35 12.62 -17.05 -12.48
N GLN A 36 13.78 -17.69 -12.56
CA GLN A 36 14.62 -18.01 -11.41
C GLN A 36 15.69 -16.93 -11.33
N LEU A 37 15.36 -15.85 -10.63
CA LEU A 37 16.27 -14.75 -10.39
C LEU A 37 17.28 -15.10 -9.28
N GLY A 38 16.94 -16.09 -8.43
CA GLY A 38 17.79 -16.55 -7.34
C GLY A 38 18.09 -15.47 -6.29
N GLY A 39 18.92 -15.80 -5.30
CA GLY A 39 19.40 -14.85 -4.30
C GLY A 39 18.29 -14.24 -3.43
N GLU A 40 18.19 -12.91 -3.42
CA GLU A 40 17.27 -12.11 -2.59
C GLU A 40 15.79 -12.47 -2.78
N ALA A 41 15.37 -12.82 -4.01
CA ALA A 41 13.98 -13.20 -4.28
C ALA A 41 13.63 -14.54 -3.61
N ALA A 42 14.53 -15.52 -3.67
CA ALA A 42 14.36 -16.82 -3.03
C ALA A 42 14.39 -16.69 -1.49
N LEU A 43 15.26 -15.83 -0.96
CA LEU A 43 15.28 -15.50 0.47
C LEU A 43 13.95 -14.88 0.92
N ALA A 44 13.41 -13.91 0.17
CA ALA A 44 12.12 -13.30 0.49
C ALA A 44 10.96 -14.31 0.48
N VAL A 45 10.97 -15.29 -0.44
CA VAL A 45 10.01 -16.41 -0.43
C VAL A 45 10.16 -17.23 0.85
N ALA A 46 11.39 -17.64 1.18
CA ALA A 46 11.67 -18.49 2.34
C ALA A 46 11.31 -17.80 3.66
N GLU A 47 11.69 -16.53 3.83
CA GLU A 47 11.32 -15.73 5.02
C GLU A 47 9.80 -15.57 5.15
N THR A 48 9.10 -15.38 4.05
CA THR A 48 7.63 -15.24 4.07
C THR A 48 6.95 -16.57 4.34
N GLN A 49 7.48 -17.68 3.82
CA GLN A 49 7.04 -19.02 4.16
C GLN A 49 7.19 -19.29 5.66
N GLN A 50 8.35 -18.96 6.22
CA GLN A 50 8.61 -19.09 7.65
C GLN A 50 7.67 -18.18 8.46
N PHE A 51 7.53 -16.91 8.09
CA PHE A 51 6.62 -15.98 8.77
C PHE A 51 5.17 -16.49 8.81
N ILE A 52 4.66 -17.03 7.70
CA ILE A 52 3.30 -17.57 7.65
C ILE A 52 3.19 -18.89 8.42
N GLY A 53 4.23 -19.73 8.38
CA GLY A 53 4.28 -21.00 9.12
C GLY A 53 4.37 -20.82 10.64
N ASP A 54 5.11 -19.80 11.09
CA ASP A 54 5.32 -19.47 12.50
C ASP A 54 4.21 -18.56 13.07
N ALA A 55 3.34 -18.03 12.22
CA ALA A 55 2.24 -17.17 12.66
C ALA A 55 1.22 -17.96 13.49
N SER A 56 1.00 -17.53 14.73
CA SER A 56 0.03 -18.14 15.64
C SER A 56 -1.42 -18.02 15.13
N THR A 57 -1.68 -17.04 14.26
CA THR A 57 -3.01 -16.77 13.70
C THR A 57 -2.87 -16.46 12.21
N ASN A 58 -3.73 -17.05 11.40
CA ASN A 58 -3.90 -16.72 9.98
C ASN A 58 -5.39 -16.86 9.63
N LEU A 59 -6.19 -15.86 10.02
CA LEU A 59 -7.65 -15.92 9.98
C LEU A 59 -8.22 -16.28 8.60
N VAL A 60 -7.61 -15.77 7.53
CA VAL A 60 -8.05 -15.95 6.14
C VAL A 60 -7.30 -17.09 5.45
N GLY A 61 -6.31 -17.70 6.10
CA GLY A 61 -5.56 -18.81 5.54
C GLY A 61 -4.68 -18.41 4.34
N PHE A 62 -4.03 -17.25 4.41
CA PHE A 62 -3.09 -16.84 3.37
C PHE A 62 -1.98 -17.88 3.21
N THR A 63 -1.81 -18.37 1.98
CA THR A 63 -0.59 -19.04 1.52
C THR A 63 0.45 -17.98 1.16
N PRO A 64 1.76 -18.32 1.14
CA PRO A 64 2.83 -17.41 0.70
C PRO A 64 2.54 -16.77 -0.66
N PHE A 65 2.07 -17.57 -1.62
CA PHE A 65 1.68 -17.08 -2.93
C PHE A 65 0.56 -16.04 -2.85
N SER A 66 -0.55 -16.36 -2.18
CA SER A 66 -1.68 -15.44 -2.03
C SER A 66 -1.33 -14.16 -1.25
N TYR A 67 -0.40 -14.26 -0.29
CA TYR A 67 0.13 -13.11 0.43
C TYR A 67 0.92 -12.17 -0.48
N PHE A 68 1.80 -12.68 -1.34
CA PHE A 68 2.52 -11.86 -2.32
C PHE A 68 1.61 -11.25 -3.37
N VAL A 69 0.62 -11.99 -3.86
CA VAL A 69 -0.41 -11.46 -4.77
C VAL A 69 -1.16 -10.32 -4.09
N PHE A 70 -1.52 -10.47 -2.81
CA PHE A 70 -2.18 -9.41 -2.04
C PHE A 70 -1.27 -8.20 -1.83
N LEU A 71 0.03 -8.39 -1.56
CA LEU A 71 1.01 -7.30 -1.48
C LEU A 71 1.15 -6.54 -2.80
N LEU A 72 1.19 -7.26 -3.93
CA LEU A 72 1.25 -6.66 -5.26
C LEU A 72 -0.02 -5.86 -5.56
N PHE A 73 -1.19 -6.41 -5.24
CA PHE A 73 -2.48 -5.72 -5.35
C PHE A 73 -2.51 -4.43 -4.51
N MET A 74 -2.09 -4.49 -3.25
CA MET A 74 -1.98 -3.31 -2.40
C MET A 74 -1.03 -2.26 -2.97
N GLY A 75 0.12 -2.69 -3.51
CA GLY A 75 1.07 -1.83 -4.20
C GLY A 75 0.44 -1.12 -5.39
N ALA A 76 -0.28 -1.87 -6.24
CA ALA A 76 -0.98 -1.33 -7.40
C ALA A 76 -2.05 -0.30 -7.00
N ILE A 77 -2.88 -0.61 -6.00
CA ILE A 77 -3.92 0.30 -5.50
C ILE A 77 -3.31 1.62 -5.01
N VAL A 78 -2.27 1.57 -4.17
CA VAL A 78 -1.70 2.79 -3.60
C VAL A 78 -0.95 3.61 -4.66
N SER A 79 -0.28 2.96 -5.63
CA SER A 79 0.33 3.64 -6.77
C SER A 79 -0.71 4.34 -7.65
N VAL A 80 -1.80 3.66 -8.01
CA VAL A 80 -2.89 4.26 -8.79
C VAL A 80 -3.56 5.39 -8.01
N GLY A 81 -3.81 5.19 -6.71
CA GLY A 81 -4.35 6.21 -5.81
C GLY A 81 -3.47 7.45 -5.73
N ALA A 82 -2.16 7.28 -5.60
CA ALA A 82 -1.19 8.37 -5.59
C ALA A 82 -1.14 9.14 -6.92
N ILE A 83 -1.14 8.43 -8.06
CA ILE A 83 -1.17 9.07 -9.40
C ILE A 83 -2.48 9.83 -9.60
N ALA A 84 -3.61 9.22 -9.25
CA ALA A 84 -4.92 9.86 -9.30
C ALA A 84 -4.94 11.13 -8.43
N GLN A 85 -4.30 11.09 -7.27
CA GLN A 85 -4.18 12.22 -6.37
C GLN A 85 -3.31 13.35 -6.95
N MET A 86 -2.19 13.02 -7.58
CA MET A 86 -1.38 14.00 -8.32
C MET A 86 -2.17 14.65 -9.47
N ARG A 87 -3.06 13.89 -10.11
CA ARG A 87 -4.00 14.36 -11.15
C ARG A 87 -5.28 15.00 -10.60
N ARG A 88 -5.37 15.25 -9.28
CA ARG A 88 -6.52 15.88 -8.60
C ARG A 88 -7.85 15.15 -8.78
N LYS A 89 -7.81 13.84 -8.94
CA LYS A 89 -9.01 13.01 -9.02
C LYS A 89 -9.46 12.63 -7.61
N SER A 90 -10.75 12.83 -7.31
CA SER A 90 -11.35 12.58 -5.99
C SER A 90 -11.24 11.13 -5.51
N TRP A 91 -11.24 10.18 -6.45
CA TRP A 91 -11.09 8.75 -6.16
C TRP A 91 -9.67 8.33 -5.75
N GLY A 92 -8.65 9.21 -5.90
CA GLY A 92 -7.29 8.91 -5.46
C GLY A 92 -7.18 8.71 -3.95
N LEU A 93 -7.88 9.56 -3.18
CA LEU A 93 -7.94 9.43 -1.72
C LEU A 93 -8.69 8.16 -1.29
N ALA A 94 -9.76 7.79 -2.00
CA ALA A 94 -10.49 6.55 -1.73
C ALA A 94 -9.59 5.32 -1.90
N LEU A 95 -8.80 5.27 -2.97
CA LEU A 95 -7.83 4.17 -3.19
C LEU A 95 -6.74 4.12 -2.12
N ILE A 96 -6.19 5.27 -1.70
CA ILE A 96 -5.22 5.31 -0.59
C ILE A 96 -5.88 4.81 0.71
N GLY A 97 -7.15 5.17 0.95
CA GLY A 97 -7.93 4.65 2.08
C GLY A 97 -8.11 3.13 2.00
N THR A 98 -8.50 2.59 0.85
CA THR A 98 -8.59 1.14 0.63
C THR A 98 -7.27 0.44 0.90
N TYR A 99 -6.15 1.00 0.44
CA TYR A 99 -4.81 0.49 0.77
C TYR A 99 -4.56 0.43 2.29
N LEU A 100 -4.91 1.47 3.03
CA LEU A 100 -4.76 1.48 4.50
C LEU A 100 -5.63 0.40 5.16
N CYS A 101 -6.86 0.22 4.70
CA CYS A 101 -7.75 -0.85 5.17
C CYS A 101 -7.14 -2.24 4.89
N CYS A 102 -6.63 -2.49 3.68
CA CYS A 102 -5.94 -3.74 3.35
C CYS A 102 -4.70 -3.95 4.22
N HIS A 103 -3.96 -2.88 4.54
CA HIS A 103 -2.78 -2.97 5.39
C HIS A 103 -3.14 -3.28 6.84
N ALA A 104 -4.17 -2.64 7.39
CA ALA A 104 -4.70 -2.94 8.71
C ALA A 104 -5.27 -4.37 8.78
N PHE A 105 -5.93 -4.82 7.71
CA PHE A 105 -6.44 -6.17 7.61
C PHE A 105 -5.35 -7.24 7.70
N LEU A 106 -4.17 -7.03 7.10
CA LEU A 106 -3.04 -7.95 7.26
C LEU A 106 -2.58 -8.04 8.72
N PHE A 107 -2.54 -6.92 9.45
CA PHE A 107 -2.20 -6.93 10.87
C PHE A 107 -3.20 -7.72 11.70
N LEU A 108 -4.50 -7.53 11.45
CA LEU A 108 -5.55 -8.27 12.12
C LEU A 108 -5.49 -9.77 11.76
N ASN A 109 -5.22 -10.10 10.49
CA ASN A 109 -5.16 -11.47 10.01
C ASN A 109 -4.08 -12.30 10.73
N PHE A 110 -2.91 -11.70 10.96
CA PHE A 110 -1.78 -12.35 11.61
C PHE A 110 -1.66 -12.05 13.12
N MET A 111 -2.53 -11.18 13.67
CA MET A 111 -2.47 -10.71 15.06
C MET A 111 -1.08 -10.22 15.50
N THR A 112 -0.28 -9.75 14.55
CA THR A 112 1.12 -9.38 14.77
C THR A 112 1.25 -7.93 15.22
N ILE A 113 1.62 -7.71 16.48
CA ILE A 113 2.09 -6.39 16.93
C ILE A 113 3.58 -6.29 16.57
N ASN A 114 3.85 -5.83 15.35
CA ASN A 114 5.20 -5.65 14.83
C ASN A 114 5.53 -4.13 14.79
N PRO A 115 6.80 -3.69 14.93
CA PRO A 115 7.19 -2.28 14.69
C PRO A 115 6.69 -1.69 13.36
N LYS A 116 6.35 -2.52 12.36
CA LYS A 116 5.63 -2.12 11.14
C LYS A 116 4.28 -1.41 11.40
N ILE A 117 3.67 -1.56 12.57
CA ILE A 117 2.46 -0.82 12.95
C ILE A 117 2.71 0.70 13.04
N GLY A 118 3.94 1.11 13.37
CA GLY A 118 4.35 2.51 13.33
C GLY A 118 4.33 3.08 11.91
N LEU A 119 4.68 2.27 10.90
CA LEU A 119 4.57 2.66 9.50
C LEU A 119 3.11 2.79 9.05
N LEU A 120 2.21 1.94 9.56
CA LEU A 120 0.77 2.08 9.32
C LEU A 120 0.21 3.35 9.96
N ALA A 121 0.63 3.66 11.19
CA ALA A 121 0.24 4.90 11.88
C ALA A 121 0.74 6.13 11.12
N LEU A 122 2.00 6.12 10.67
CA LEU A 122 2.57 7.18 9.84
C LEU A 122 1.84 7.31 8.50
N ALA A 123 1.56 6.20 7.81
CA ALA A 123 0.81 6.20 6.56
C ALA A 123 -0.61 6.75 6.74
N SER A 124 -1.27 6.39 7.85
CA SER A 124 -2.58 6.93 8.23
C SER A 124 -2.52 8.44 8.48
N LEU A 125 -1.50 8.91 9.21
CA LEU A 125 -1.28 10.33 9.45
C LEU A 125 -1.05 11.10 8.14
N LEU A 126 -0.21 10.58 7.24
CA LEU A 126 0.03 11.18 5.93
C LEU A 126 -1.25 11.23 5.08
N ALA A 127 -2.07 10.18 5.11
CA ALA A 127 -3.35 10.15 4.42
C ALA A 127 -4.34 11.17 4.99
N LEU A 128 -4.36 11.38 6.31
CA LEU A 128 -5.18 12.42 6.95
C LEU A 128 -4.71 13.83 6.56
N ILE A 129 -3.41 14.08 6.56
CA ILE A 129 -2.83 15.36 6.11
C ILE A 129 -3.18 15.60 4.63
N LEU A 130 -3.13 14.56 3.81
CA LEU A 130 -3.52 14.61 2.41
C LEU A 130 -5.01 14.91 2.23
N ALA A 131 -5.88 14.27 3.00
CA ALA A 131 -7.33 14.53 3.01
C ALA A 131 -7.63 15.98 3.41
N TRP A 132 -6.97 16.47 4.46
CA TRP A 132 -7.07 17.87 4.89
C TRP A 132 -6.60 18.84 3.80
N ALA A 133 -5.45 18.58 3.17
CA ALA A 133 -4.93 19.41 2.09
C ALA A 133 -5.86 19.45 0.87
N ASN A 134 -6.65 18.40 0.65
CA ASN A 134 -7.63 18.31 -0.44
C ASN A 134 -8.94 19.03 -0.12
N LYS A 135 -9.39 19.05 1.14
CA LYS A 135 -10.65 19.67 1.57
C LYS A 135 -10.72 21.15 1.16
N ASP A 136 -9.62 21.89 1.34
CA ASP A 136 -9.53 23.32 0.97
C ASP A 136 -9.44 23.56 -0.54
N SER A 137 -9.12 22.52 -1.31
CA SER A 137 -9.07 22.60 -2.78
C SER A 137 -10.43 22.33 -3.41
N ALA A 138 -11.35 21.68 -2.68
CA ALA A 138 -12.72 21.43 -3.11
C ALA A 138 -13.63 22.65 -2.87
N SER A 139 -13.49 23.34 -1.73
CA SER A 139 -14.25 24.55 -1.41
C SER A 139 -14.00 25.74 -2.35
N ARG A 140 -12.89 25.74 -3.09
CA ARG A 140 -12.60 26.75 -4.14
C ARG A 140 -13.22 26.46 -5.50
N ARG A 141 -13.90 25.31 -5.68
CA ARG A 141 -14.49 24.91 -6.96
C ARG A 141 -16.01 25.09 -7.01
N GLU A 142 -16.65 25.57 -5.95
CA GLU A 142 -18.05 25.97 -6.05
C GLU A 142 -18.13 27.28 -6.85
N PRO A 143 -18.78 27.28 -8.03
CA PRO A 143 -19.15 28.54 -8.66
C PRO A 143 -20.17 29.23 -7.76
N SER A 144 -20.05 30.55 -7.62
CA SER A 144 -21.08 31.34 -6.93
C SER A 144 -22.45 30.99 -7.51
N PRO A 145 -23.48 30.73 -6.69
CA PRO A 145 -24.84 30.70 -7.20
C PRO A 145 -25.13 32.09 -7.78
N LEU A 146 -25.19 32.17 -9.11
CA LEU A 146 -25.77 33.30 -9.84
C LEU A 146 -27.29 33.24 -9.67
#